data_AF-A0A6L4YUY9-F1
#
_entry.id   AF-A0A6L4YUY9-F1
#
_cell.length_a   1.000
_cell.length_b   1.000
_cell.length_c   1.000
_cell.angle_alpha   90.00
_cell.angle_beta   90.00
_cell.angle_gamma   90.00
#
_symmetry.space_group_name_H-M   'P 1'
#
loop_
_entity.id
_entity.type
_entity.pdbx_description
1 polymer ?
#
loop_
_entity_poly.entity_id
_entity_poly.type
_entity_poly.pdbx_seq_one_letter_code
_entity_poly.pdbx_strand_id
1 'polypeptide(L)'
;MRFYLVIFFGILAYLLLGSRSCGPDHSEDSISAQARLKQTKDSIRNGFESAELSKEALRVFEMNACRKLTDLADYIRIYSDKSVDKSFKNQARQMIIDMFADSAIVINRKITEAGKPGNVSLSEFLDQQIAEKGFTGETVFDSISVTNHLTRTSESIYSGSLSFVRNIEVPTPSGKVLKNSAGMNAGFYAIKKSKLFGNDTLTIWSVFLGEIK
;
A
#
# COMPACT_ATOMS: atom_id res chain seq x y z
N MET A 1 -11.58 -80.91 0.79
CA MET A 1 -10.40 -80.16 0.29
C MET A 1 -10.63 -79.38 -1.00
N ARG A 2 -11.20 -79.98 -2.07
CA ARG A 2 -11.40 -79.28 -3.37
C ARG A 2 -12.30 -78.03 -3.31
N PHE A 3 -13.33 -78.03 -2.48
CA PHE A 3 -14.26 -76.88 -2.35
C PHE A 3 -13.60 -75.64 -1.72
N TYR A 4 -12.74 -75.84 -0.73
CA TYR A 4 -11.99 -74.76 -0.08
C TYR A 4 -10.94 -74.12 -1.00
N LEU A 5 -10.37 -74.91 -1.92
CA LEU A 5 -9.45 -74.39 -2.94
C LEU A 5 -10.14 -73.45 -3.93
N VAL A 6 -11.38 -73.74 -4.33
CA VAL A 6 -12.14 -72.89 -5.24
C VAL A 6 -12.52 -71.57 -4.58
N ILE A 7 -12.91 -71.60 -3.31
CA ILE A 7 -13.21 -70.38 -2.54
C ILE A 7 -11.94 -69.53 -2.35
N PHE A 8 -10.81 -70.16 -2.03
CA PHE A 8 -9.54 -69.45 -1.86
C PHE A 8 -9.08 -68.78 -3.16
N PHE A 9 -9.18 -69.47 -4.30
CA PHE A 9 -8.88 -68.87 -5.61
C PHE A 9 -9.88 -67.76 -5.99
N GLY A 10 -11.15 -67.88 -5.60
CA GLY A 10 -12.16 -66.84 -5.80
C GLY A 10 -11.83 -65.56 -5.03
N ILE A 11 -11.43 -65.68 -3.76
CA ILE A 11 -11.02 -64.54 -2.93
C ILE A 11 -9.71 -63.92 -3.43
N LEU A 12 -8.75 -64.74 -3.85
CA LEU A 12 -7.48 -64.27 -4.41
C LEU A 12 -7.68 -63.50 -5.72
N ALA A 13 -8.55 -64.01 -6.61
CA ALA A 13 -8.90 -63.32 -7.85
C ALA A 13 -9.66 -62.00 -7.58
N TYR A 14 -10.55 -61.99 -6.58
CA TYR A 14 -11.25 -60.77 -6.17
C TYR A 14 -10.30 -59.71 -5.59
N LEU A 15 -9.28 -60.11 -4.83
CA LEU A 15 -8.26 -59.19 -4.31
C LEU A 15 -7.32 -58.67 -5.40
N LEU A 16 -6.97 -59.49 -6.38
CA LEU A 16 -6.12 -59.10 -7.52
C LEU A 16 -6.86 -58.22 -8.55
N LEU A 17 -8.17 -58.39 -8.69
CA LEU A 17 -9.01 -57.56 -9.57
C LEU A 17 -9.58 -56.32 -8.85
N GLY A 18 -9.62 -56.37 -7.51
CA GLY A 18 -10.07 -55.28 -6.64
C GLY A 18 -8.96 -54.32 -6.20
N SER A 19 -7.69 -54.65 -6.44
CA SER A 19 -6.62 -53.67 -6.34
C SER A 19 -6.82 -52.65 -7.46
N ARG A 20 -7.50 -51.54 -7.14
CA ARG A 20 -7.35 -50.30 -7.91
C ARG A 20 -5.85 -50.10 -8.10
N SER A 21 -5.41 -50.24 -9.34
CA SER A 21 -4.10 -49.81 -9.76
C SER A 21 -3.92 -48.38 -9.25
N CYS A 22 -2.99 -48.16 -8.32
CA CYS A 22 -2.37 -46.85 -8.16
C CYS A 22 -1.58 -46.58 -9.43
N GLY A 23 -2.31 -46.32 -10.52
CA GLY A 23 -1.79 -45.66 -11.69
C GLY A 23 -1.42 -44.22 -11.30
N PRO A 24 -0.46 -43.61 -11.99
CA PRO A 24 0.04 -42.28 -11.63
C PRO A 24 -0.97 -41.20 -12.05
N ASP A 25 -2.13 -41.12 -11.40
CA ASP A 25 -3.10 -40.02 -11.58
C ASP A 25 -2.65 -38.71 -10.90
N HIS A 26 -1.45 -38.69 -10.29
CA HIS A 26 -0.89 -37.48 -9.71
C HIS A 26 -0.10 -36.61 -10.68
N SER A 27 0.17 -37.04 -11.92
CA SER A 27 0.91 -36.22 -12.89
C SER A 27 0.03 -35.26 -13.68
N GLU A 28 -1.15 -35.67 -14.16
CA GLU A 28 -2.00 -34.76 -14.97
C GLU A 28 -2.65 -33.65 -14.13
N ASP A 29 -3.08 -33.97 -12.91
CA ASP A 29 -3.62 -32.97 -11.97
C ASP A 29 -2.54 -31.99 -11.49
N SER A 30 -1.30 -32.45 -11.27
CA SER A 30 -0.20 -31.58 -10.88
C SER A 30 0.32 -30.72 -12.04
N ILE A 31 0.37 -31.25 -13.26
CA ILE A 31 0.73 -30.49 -14.46
C ILE A 31 -0.34 -29.44 -14.79
N SER A 32 -1.63 -29.79 -14.70
CA SER A 32 -2.72 -28.84 -14.94
C SER A 32 -2.80 -27.78 -13.84
N ALA A 33 -2.56 -28.15 -12.58
CA ALA A 33 -2.46 -27.21 -11.47
C ALA A 33 -1.25 -26.28 -11.63
N GLN A 34 -0.07 -26.80 -11.99
CA GLN A 34 1.11 -25.97 -12.26
C GLN A 34 0.92 -25.05 -13.47
N ALA A 35 0.28 -25.52 -14.53
CA ALA A 35 -0.04 -24.70 -15.70
C ALA A 35 -1.02 -23.56 -15.35
N ARG A 36 -2.07 -23.85 -14.57
CA ARG A 36 -3.00 -22.82 -14.06
C ARG A 36 -2.29 -21.83 -13.15
N LEU A 37 -1.46 -22.29 -12.24
CA LEU A 37 -0.73 -21.44 -11.29
C LEU A 37 0.28 -20.55 -12.01
N LYS A 38 0.96 -21.08 -13.04
CA LYS A 38 1.82 -20.30 -13.94
C LYS A 38 1.02 -19.29 -14.74
N GLN A 39 -0.11 -19.67 -15.31
CA GLN A 39 -0.99 -18.76 -16.05
C GLN A 39 -1.55 -17.64 -15.15
N THR A 40 -1.95 -17.95 -13.92
CA THR A 40 -2.38 -16.94 -12.94
C THR A 40 -1.22 -16.02 -12.56
N LYS A 41 -0.02 -16.58 -12.30
CA LYS A 41 1.18 -15.79 -12.02
C LYS A 41 1.52 -14.86 -13.18
N ASP A 42 1.48 -15.35 -14.41
CA ASP A 42 1.79 -14.59 -15.62
C ASP A 42 0.71 -13.53 -15.90
N SER A 43 -0.57 -13.85 -15.68
CA SER A 43 -1.67 -12.89 -15.80
C SER A 43 -1.55 -11.76 -14.78
N ILE A 44 -1.23 -12.09 -13.53
CA ILE A 44 -0.98 -11.11 -12.47
C ILE A 44 0.25 -10.26 -12.81
N ARG A 45 1.34 -10.89 -13.25
CA ARG A 45 2.57 -10.21 -13.67
C ARG A 45 2.31 -9.24 -14.81
N ASN A 46 1.61 -9.68 -15.86
CA ASN A 46 1.25 -8.85 -17.00
C ASN A 46 0.37 -7.66 -16.59
N GLY A 47 -0.54 -7.86 -15.62
CA GLY A 47 -1.34 -6.78 -15.06
C GLY A 47 -0.49 -5.72 -14.35
N PHE A 48 0.58 -6.12 -13.65
CA PHE A 48 1.49 -5.19 -12.99
C PHE A 48 2.49 -4.53 -13.94
N GLU A 49 2.95 -5.24 -14.96
CA GLU A 49 3.95 -4.78 -15.92
C GLU A 49 3.36 -4.04 -17.13
N SER A 50 2.02 -4.00 -17.26
CA SER A 50 1.32 -3.32 -18.36
C SER A 50 1.83 -1.89 -18.60
N ALA A 51 1.92 -1.52 -19.88
CA ALA A 51 2.30 -0.18 -20.30
C ALA A 51 1.24 0.86 -19.90
N GLU A 52 -0.02 0.45 -19.82
CA GLU A 52 -1.16 1.31 -19.48
C GLU A 52 -2.01 0.69 -18.38
N LEU A 53 -2.59 1.56 -17.54
CA LEU A 53 -3.48 1.16 -16.46
C LEU A 53 -4.93 1.18 -16.95
N SER A 54 -5.69 0.14 -16.60
CA SER A 54 -7.14 0.13 -16.81
C SER A 54 -7.83 1.20 -15.95
N LYS A 55 -9.06 1.58 -16.31
CA LYS A 55 -9.85 2.54 -15.53
C LYS A 55 -10.09 2.05 -14.09
N GLU A 56 -10.27 0.75 -13.92
CA GLU A 56 -10.45 0.11 -12.61
C GLU A 56 -9.18 0.21 -11.77
N ALA A 57 -8.01 -0.06 -12.37
CA ALA A 57 -6.72 0.09 -11.70
C ALA A 57 -6.45 1.54 -11.28
N LEU A 58 -6.76 2.51 -12.16
CA LEU A 58 -6.65 3.93 -11.84
C LEU A 58 -7.52 4.32 -10.65
N ARG A 59 -8.79 3.86 -10.59
CA ARG A 59 -9.67 4.11 -9.45
C ARG A 59 -9.15 3.52 -8.15
N VAL A 60 -8.57 2.32 -8.19
CA VAL A 60 -7.92 1.71 -7.00
C VAL A 60 -6.73 2.55 -6.56
N PHE A 61 -5.94 3.08 -7.49
CA PHE A 61 -4.81 3.95 -7.18
C PHE A 61 -5.24 5.31 -6.61
N GLU A 62 -6.33 5.88 -7.10
CA GLU A 62 -6.97 7.07 -6.53
C GLU A 62 -7.41 6.82 -5.07
N MET A 63 -8.10 5.70 -4.82
CA MET A 63 -8.48 5.31 -3.45
C MET A 63 -7.26 5.12 -2.53
N ASN A 64 -6.19 4.52 -3.06
CA ASN A 64 -4.94 4.34 -2.31
C ASN A 64 -4.26 5.68 -1.99
N ALA A 65 -4.35 6.68 -2.88
CA ALA A 65 -3.84 8.01 -2.62
C ALA A 65 -4.61 8.68 -1.46
N CYS A 66 -5.94 8.56 -1.43
CA CYS A 66 -6.75 9.04 -0.31
C CYS A 66 -6.36 8.38 1.01
N ARG A 67 -6.17 7.05 1.02
CA ARG A 67 -5.71 6.32 2.22
C ARG A 67 -4.33 6.77 2.68
N LYS A 68 -3.40 7.01 1.76
CA LYS A 68 -2.05 7.52 2.10
C LYS A 68 -2.10 8.88 2.80
N LEU A 69 -3.05 9.75 2.48
CA LEU A 69 -3.24 10.99 3.24
C LEU A 69 -3.67 10.67 4.68
N THR A 70 -4.65 9.78 4.89
CA THR A 70 -5.03 9.35 6.24
C THR A 70 -3.84 8.77 7.01
N ASP A 71 -3.10 7.85 6.40
CA ASP A 71 -1.93 7.22 7.00
C ASP A 71 -0.82 8.27 7.31
N LEU A 72 -0.67 9.31 6.49
CA LEU A 72 0.29 10.39 6.73
C LEU A 72 0.00 11.12 8.03
N ALA A 73 -1.28 11.40 8.34
CA ALA A 73 -1.67 12.04 9.60
C ALA A 73 -1.28 11.16 10.80
N ASP A 74 -1.50 9.84 10.70
CA ASP A 74 -1.12 8.88 11.74
C ASP A 74 0.40 8.83 11.95
N TYR A 75 1.18 8.78 10.87
CA TYR A 75 2.64 8.75 11.00
C TYR A 75 3.20 10.08 11.52
N ILE A 76 2.63 11.22 11.13
CA ILE A 76 3.00 12.52 11.71
C ILE A 76 2.77 12.51 13.22
N ARG A 77 1.62 12.00 13.68
CA ARG A 77 1.30 11.89 15.11
C ARG A 77 2.31 11.02 15.86
N ILE A 78 2.64 9.84 15.34
CA ILE A 78 3.63 8.94 15.95
C ILE A 78 5.01 9.63 16.00
N TYR A 79 5.38 10.33 14.93
CA TYR A 79 6.68 10.98 14.80
C TYR A 79 6.84 12.17 15.76
N SER A 80 5.78 12.96 15.99
CA SER A 80 5.81 14.13 16.87
C SER A 80 5.58 13.81 18.35
N ASP A 81 5.01 12.64 18.68
CA ASP A 81 4.67 12.28 20.06
C ASP A 81 5.92 12.03 20.93
N LYS A 82 6.15 12.88 21.95
CA LYS A 82 7.30 12.79 22.86
C LYS A 82 7.34 11.49 23.67
N SER A 83 6.21 10.85 23.91
CA SER A 83 6.10 9.61 24.68
C SER A 83 6.53 8.37 23.89
N VAL A 84 6.55 8.45 22.56
CA VAL A 84 6.95 7.35 21.67
C VAL A 84 8.47 7.21 21.60
N ASP A 85 8.95 5.97 21.66
CA ASP A 85 10.37 5.63 21.57
C ASP A 85 10.99 6.04 20.21
N LYS A 86 12.30 6.32 20.23
CA LYS A 86 13.04 6.78 19.04
C LYS A 86 12.98 5.79 17.88
N SER A 87 12.94 4.49 18.13
CA SER A 87 12.87 3.47 17.08
C SER A 87 11.57 3.57 16.26
N PHE A 88 10.43 3.70 16.93
CA PHE A 88 9.14 3.92 16.27
C PHE A 88 9.07 5.25 15.53
N LYS A 89 9.67 6.31 16.08
CA LYS A 89 9.77 7.61 15.38
C LYS A 89 10.57 7.50 14.10
N ASN A 90 11.72 6.82 14.13
CA ASN A 90 12.52 6.62 12.93
C ASN A 90 11.75 5.81 11.87
N GLN A 91 10.98 4.80 12.30
CA GLN A 91 10.13 4.04 11.40
C GLN A 91 9.03 4.92 10.81
N ALA A 92 8.30 5.69 11.62
CA ALA A 92 7.28 6.63 11.15
C ALA A 92 7.87 7.65 10.16
N ARG A 93 9.06 8.19 10.44
CA ARG A 93 9.80 9.07 9.52
C ARG A 93 10.02 8.42 8.16
N GLN A 94 10.49 7.17 8.15
CA GLN A 94 10.71 6.43 6.91
C GLN A 94 9.39 6.17 6.17
N MET A 95 8.33 5.79 6.89
CA MET A 95 7.00 5.58 6.30
C MET A 95 6.46 6.87 5.66
N ILE A 96 6.67 8.02 6.29
CA ILE A 96 6.33 9.33 5.70
C ILE A 96 7.13 9.53 4.41
N ILE A 97 8.46 9.36 4.44
CA ILE A 97 9.32 9.56 3.27
C ILE A 97 8.87 8.65 2.10
N ASP A 98 8.59 7.38 2.38
CA ASP A 98 8.19 6.39 1.37
C ASP A 98 6.80 6.67 0.76
N MET A 99 5.98 7.52 1.38
CA MET A 99 4.71 7.96 0.80
C MET A 99 4.90 8.94 -0.34
N PHE A 100 5.95 9.75 -0.32
CA PHE A 100 6.16 10.82 -1.28
C PHE A 100 6.98 10.36 -2.48
N ALA A 101 6.75 10.99 -3.63
CA ALA A 101 7.48 10.62 -4.85
C ALA A 101 8.97 10.99 -4.76
N ASP A 102 9.30 12.04 -4.02
CA ASP A 102 10.62 12.59 -3.78
C ASP A 102 10.68 13.28 -2.39
N SER A 103 11.84 13.21 -1.75
CA SER A 103 12.18 13.97 -0.53
C SER A 103 12.26 15.49 -0.73
N ALA A 104 12.49 15.95 -1.97
CA ALA A 104 12.50 17.37 -2.32
C ALA A 104 11.09 17.97 -2.47
N ILE A 105 10.03 17.16 -2.30
CA ILE A 105 8.66 17.64 -2.36
C ILE A 105 8.41 18.73 -1.33
N VAL A 106 7.68 19.74 -1.77
CA VAL A 106 7.28 20.88 -0.96
C VAL A 106 5.98 20.58 -0.21
N ILE A 107 6.01 20.83 1.09
CA ILE A 107 4.87 20.70 2.00
C ILE A 107 4.60 22.07 2.63
N ASN A 108 3.34 22.46 2.64
CA ASN A 108 2.89 23.65 3.33
C ASN A 108 2.96 23.41 4.86
N ARG A 109 3.64 24.30 5.59
CA ARG A 109 3.79 24.23 7.06
C ARG A 109 2.46 24.18 7.80
N LYS A 110 1.40 24.70 7.18
CA LYS A 110 0.03 24.59 7.71
C LYS A 110 -0.41 23.16 7.92
N ILE A 111 0.24 22.15 7.34
CA ILE A 111 -0.13 20.75 7.57
C ILE A 111 -0.16 20.39 9.07
N THR A 112 0.76 20.92 9.88
CA THR A 112 0.83 20.72 11.34
C THR A 112 0.79 22.01 12.14
N GLU A 113 0.99 23.19 11.54
CA GLU A 113 1.11 24.44 12.30
C GLU A 113 -0.05 25.38 11.99
N ALA A 114 -0.85 25.73 13.00
CA ALA A 114 -1.89 26.73 12.83
C ALA A 114 -1.25 28.13 12.63
N GLY A 115 -1.46 28.73 11.46
CA GLY A 115 -1.13 30.15 11.22
C GLY A 115 0.31 30.48 10.82
N LYS A 116 1.23 29.51 10.70
CA LYS A 116 2.56 29.75 10.10
C LYS A 116 2.46 29.64 8.57
N PRO A 117 2.60 30.75 7.81
CA PRO A 117 2.67 30.68 6.37
C PRO A 117 4.04 30.13 5.95
N GLY A 118 4.06 29.34 4.90
CA GLY A 118 5.32 28.92 4.29
C GLY A 118 5.28 27.51 3.75
N ASN A 119 6.22 27.27 2.87
CA ASN A 119 6.47 26.00 2.19
C ASN A 119 7.87 25.54 2.61
N VAL A 120 8.01 24.26 2.93
CA VAL A 120 9.29 23.64 3.29
C VAL A 120 9.45 22.35 2.50
N SER A 121 10.68 21.91 2.31
CA SER A 121 10.90 20.54 1.81
C SER A 121 10.42 19.52 2.86
N LEU A 122 10.09 18.31 2.41
CA LEU A 122 9.70 17.23 3.32
C LEU A 122 10.80 16.90 4.34
N SER A 123 12.08 16.93 3.93
CA SER A 123 13.20 16.72 4.85
C SER A 123 13.25 17.80 5.93
N GLU A 124 13.19 19.08 5.54
CA GLU A 124 13.16 20.21 6.49
C GLU A 124 11.94 20.15 7.42
N PHE A 125 10.77 19.76 6.90
CA PHE A 125 9.56 19.56 7.70
C PHE A 125 9.81 18.51 8.79
N LEU A 126 10.34 17.34 8.41
CA LEU A 126 10.61 16.25 9.34
C LEU A 126 11.67 16.62 10.38
N ASP A 127 12.67 17.39 10.00
CA ASP A 127 13.73 17.82 10.92
C ASP A 127 13.21 18.89 11.90
N GLN A 128 12.32 19.78 11.46
CA GLN A 128 11.67 20.80 12.30
C GLN A 128 10.73 20.21 13.35
N GLN A 129 10.00 19.14 13.02
CA GLN A 129 9.13 18.45 13.98
C GLN A 129 9.90 17.87 15.19
N ILE A 130 11.17 17.50 15.00
CA ILE A 130 12.05 17.06 16.08
C ILE A 130 12.62 18.26 16.86
N ALA A 131 12.97 19.35 16.16
CA ALA A 131 13.68 20.49 16.74
C ALA A 131 12.78 21.45 17.55
N GLU A 132 11.54 21.68 17.12
CA GLU A 132 10.63 22.61 17.80
C GLU A 132 9.81 21.89 18.88
N LYS A 133 10.36 21.75 20.10
CA LYS A 133 9.62 21.42 21.36
C LYS A 133 8.33 20.60 21.16
N GLY A 134 8.37 19.52 20.37
CA GLY A 134 7.25 18.72 19.84
C GLY A 134 5.88 19.41 19.77
N PHE A 135 5.41 19.69 18.56
CA PHE A 135 4.01 19.99 18.29
C PHE A 135 3.10 18.96 19.01
N THR A 136 2.30 19.44 19.96
CA THR A 136 1.40 18.60 20.78
C THR A 136 -0.02 18.55 20.26
N GLY A 137 -0.26 19.09 19.06
CA GLY A 137 -1.59 19.04 18.46
C GLY A 137 -1.83 17.71 17.74
N GLU A 138 -3.08 17.31 17.66
CA GLU A 138 -3.51 16.21 16.80
C GLU A 138 -3.89 16.79 15.43
N THR A 139 -3.32 16.25 14.37
CA THR A 139 -3.67 16.61 12.99
C THR A 139 -4.47 15.48 12.38
N VAL A 140 -5.63 15.80 11.79
CA VAL A 140 -6.50 14.87 11.08
C VAL A 140 -6.81 15.43 9.70
N PHE A 141 -6.79 14.56 8.69
CA PHE A 141 -7.28 14.91 7.35
C PHE A 141 -8.63 14.23 7.10
N ASP A 142 -9.62 15.04 6.72
CA ASP A 142 -10.98 14.62 6.47
C ASP A 142 -11.47 15.16 5.11
N SER A 143 -12.68 14.76 4.73
CA SER A 143 -13.31 15.18 3.47
C SER A 143 -12.42 15.00 2.23
N ILE A 144 -11.57 13.96 2.25
CA ILE A 144 -10.59 13.69 1.20
C ILE A 144 -11.33 13.27 -0.07
N SER A 145 -11.11 13.99 -1.16
CA SER A 145 -11.75 13.74 -2.45
C SER A 145 -10.77 13.94 -3.59
N VAL A 146 -10.98 13.18 -4.67
CA VAL A 146 -10.23 13.35 -5.91
C VAL A 146 -10.82 14.54 -6.67
N THR A 147 -10.01 15.57 -6.91
CA THR A 147 -10.42 16.74 -7.70
C THR A 147 -10.02 16.59 -9.15
N ASN A 148 -8.84 16.02 -9.40
CA ASN A 148 -8.36 15.66 -10.74
C ASN A 148 -8.01 14.18 -10.75
N HIS A 149 -8.72 13.41 -11.58
CA HIS A 149 -8.46 11.99 -11.78
C HIS A 149 -7.07 11.74 -12.37
N LEU A 150 -6.55 10.53 -12.16
CA LEU A 150 -5.25 10.14 -12.72
C LEU A 150 -5.28 10.21 -14.24
N THR A 151 -4.46 11.10 -14.79
CA THR A 151 -4.24 11.26 -16.22
C THR A 151 -2.79 10.97 -16.55
N ARG A 152 -2.55 10.31 -17.68
CA ARG A 152 -1.20 9.93 -18.09
C ARG A 152 -0.43 11.18 -18.49
N THR A 153 0.72 11.41 -17.87
CA THR A 153 1.62 12.53 -18.20
C THR A 153 2.90 12.08 -18.87
N SER A 154 3.31 10.82 -18.66
CA SER A 154 4.40 10.17 -19.38
C SER A 154 4.17 8.67 -19.50
N GLU A 155 5.09 7.95 -20.14
CA GLU A 155 4.99 6.49 -20.25
C GLU A 155 4.94 5.78 -18.89
N SER A 156 5.59 6.36 -17.89
CA SER A 156 5.79 5.78 -16.55
C SER A 156 5.10 6.57 -15.43
N ILE A 157 4.30 7.60 -15.76
CA ILE A 157 3.68 8.48 -14.77
C ILE A 157 2.23 8.79 -15.15
N TYR A 158 1.33 8.61 -14.18
CA TYR A 158 0.03 9.26 -14.13
C TYR A 158 0.02 10.27 -12.99
N SER A 159 -0.65 11.40 -13.17
CA SER A 159 -0.80 12.43 -12.14
C SER A 159 -2.26 12.80 -11.92
N GLY A 160 -2.58 13.14 -10.68
CA GLY A 160 -3.89 13.63 -10.27
C GLY A 160 -3.76 14.63 -9.12
N SER A 161 -4.90 15.03 -8.58
CA SER A 161 -4.97 15.93 -7.42
C SER A 161 -6.09 15.54 -6.47
N LEU A 162 -5.85 15.75 -5.18
CA LEU A 162 -6.80 15.58 -4.09
C LEU A 162 -7.09 16.94 -3.46
N SER A 163 -8.32 17.13 -3.00
CA SER A 163 -8.66 18.14 -2.00
C SER A 163 -9.03 17.47 -0.70
N PHE A 164 -8.73 18.13 0.41
CA PHE A 164 -9.09 17.64 1.74
C PHE A 164 -9.19 18.80 2.71
N VAL A 165 -9.78 18.54 3.87
CA VAL A 165 -9.78 19.46 4.99
C VAL A 165 -8.78 18.95 6.02
N ARG A 166 -8.01 19.88 6.57
CA ARG A 166 -7.04 19.63 7.63
C ARG A 166 -7.59 20.22 8.91
N ASN A 167 -7.78 19.38 9.92
CA ASN A 167 -8.20 19.78 11.25
C ASN A 167 -7.02 19.61 12.22
N ILE A 168 -6.74 20.63 13.01
CA ILE A 168 -5.80 20.57 14.12
C ILE A 168 -6.52 20.85 15.42
N GLU A 169 -6.28 20.00 16.40
CA GLU A 169 -6.70 20.19 17.78
C GLU A 169 -5.46 20.35 18.68
N VAL A 170 -5.30 21.52 19.30
CA VAL A 170 -4.20 21.80 20.23
C VAL A 170 -4.74 21.94 21.65
N PRO A 171 -4.33 21.07 22.59
CA PRO A 171 -4.64 21.24 24.00
C PRO A 171 -3.94 22.48 24.55
N THR A 172 -4.67 23.33 25.27
CA THR A 172 -4.08 24.48 25.97
C THR A 172 -3.86 24.16 27.45
N PRO A 173 -2.93 24.86 28.13
CA PRO A 173 -2.74 24.72 29.58
C PRO A 173 -4.01 25.02 30.40
N SER A 174 -4.96 25.76 29.82
CA SER A 174 -6.25 26.07 30.44
C SER A 174 -7.30 24.94 30.36
N GLY A 175 -6.96 23.80 29.74
CA GLY A 175 -7.88 22.69 29.50
C GLY A 175 -8.82 22.89 28.30
N LYS A 176 -8.79 24.06 27.64
CA LYS A 176 -9.51 24.30 26.38
C LYS A 176 -8.75 23.68 25.19
N VAL A 177 -9.48 23.25 24.17
CA VAL A 177 -8.92 22.77 22.90
C VAL A 177 -9.08 23.86 21.83
N LEU A 178 -7.96 24.31 21.26
CA LEU A 178 -7.99 25.18 20.10
C LEU A 178 -8.17 24.33 18.85
N LYS A 179 -9.20 24.65 18.06
CA LYS A 179 -9.46 23.98 16.78
C LYS A 179 -9.12 24.90 15.63
N ASN A 180 -8.32 24.40 14.68
CA ASN A 180 -8.04 25.08 13.42
C ASN A 180 -8.41 24.16 12.27
N SER A 181 -9.18 24.66 11.32
CA SER A 181 -9.54 23.93 10.11
C SER A 181 -9.12 24.73 8.88
N ALA A 182 -8.57 24.05 7.86
CA ALA A 182 -8.17 24.66 6.61
C ALA A 182 -8.37 23.68 5.45
N GLY A 183 -8.92 24.18 4.33
CA GLY A 183 -8.91 23.45 3.07
C GLY A 183 -7.50 23.38 2.49
N MET A 184 -7.11 22.20 2.01
CA MET A 184 -5.79 21.92 1.45
C MET A 184 -5.93 21.11 0.17
N ASN A 185 -4.87 21.11 -0.63
CA ASN A 185 -4.76 20.29 -1.83
C ASN A 185 -3.46 19.48 -1.83
N ALA A 186 -3.50 18.28 -2.40
CA ALA A 186 -2.32 17.46 -2.60
C ALA A 186 -2.24 16.97 -4.05
N GLY A 187 -1.05 17.04 -4.64
CA GLY A 187 -0.75 16.25 -5.83
C GLY A 187 -0.63 14.76 -5.46
N PHE A 188 -0.88 13.87 -6.40
CA PHE A 188 -0.52 12.46 -6.26
C PHE A 188 -0.21 11.83 -7.61
N TYR A 189 0.56 10.74 -7.58
CA TYR A 189 1.10 10.11 -8.77
C TYR A 189 0.97 8.59 -8.69
N ALA A 190 0.68 7.95 -9.81
CA ALA A 190 0.99 6.54 -10.01
C ALA A 190 2.26 6.48 -10.87
N ILE A 191 3.35 5.95 -10.32
CA ILE A 191 4.66 5.91 -10.95
C ILE A 191 5.09 4.47 -11.13
N LYS A 192 5.61 4.13 -12.31
CA LYS A 192 6.23 2.84 -12.58
C LYS A 192 7.62 2.78 -11.95
N LYS A 193 7.82 1.91 -10.94
CA LYS A 193 9.11 1.69 -10.27
C LYS A 193 9.50 0.22 -10.31
N SER A 194 10.80 -0.02 -10.47
CA SER A 194 11.38 -1.36 -10.35
C SER A 194 11.45 -1.75 -8.87
N LYS A 195 10.97 -2.95 -8.54
CA LYS A 195 10.96 -3.50 -7.19
C LYS A 195 11.47 -4.94 -7.23
N LEU A 196 12.30 -5.28 -6.24
CA LEU A 196 12.83 -6.63 -6.08
C LEU A 196 11.74 -7.57 -5.55
N PHE A 197 11.58 -8.73 -6.16
CA PHE A 197 10.68 -9.81 -5.77
C PHE A 197 11.45 -11.13 -5.78
N GLY A 198 11.97 -11.53 -4.62
CA GLY A 198 12.89 -12.66 -4.53
C GLY A 198 14.18 -12.36 -5.30
N ASN A 199 14.47 -13.15 -6.33
CA ASN A 199 15.63 -12.95 -7.20
C ASN A 199 15.30 -12.15 -8.48
N ASP A 200 14.02 -11.82 -8.70
CA ASP A 200 13.57 -11.09 -9.89
C ASP A 200 13.38 -9.61 -9.59
N THR A 201 13.53 -8.75 -10.60
CA THR A 201 13.12 -7.35 -10.55
C THR A 201 11.86 -7.19 -11.40
N LEU A 202 10.78 -6.72 -10.80
CA LEU A 202 9.52 -6.42 -11.50
C LEU A 202 9.29 -4.92 -11.55
N THR A 203 8.79 -4.43 -12.68
CA THR A 203 8.46 -3.02 -12.86
C THR A 203 6.98 -2.83 -12.62
N ILE A 204 6.63 -2.26 -11.47
CA ILE A 204 5.25 -2.17 -10.98
C ILE A 204 4.82 -0.72 -10.83
N TRP A 205 3.52 -0.47 -10.95
CA TRP A 205 2.93 0.83 -10.61
C TRP A 205 2.79 0.97 -9.10
N SER A 206 3.17 2.14 -8.58
CA SER A 206 3.08 2.48 -7.15
C SER A 206 2.55 3.90 -6.99
N VAL A 207 1.75 4.09 -5.93
CA VAL A 207 1.11 5.38 -5.65
C VAL A 207 1.97 6.20 -4.68
N PHE A 208 2.15 7.47 -4.99
CA PHE A 208 2.91 8.42 -4.19
C PHE A 208 2.13 9.74 -4.04
N LEU A 209 2.30 10.37 -2.88
CA LEU A 209 1.87 11.75 -2.64
C LEU A 209 2.86 12.72 -3.29
N GLY A 210 2.33 13.85 -3.73
CA GLY A 210 3.03 14.99 -4.30
C GLY A 210 3.08 16.18 -3.35
N GLU A 211 3.23 17.38 -3.92
CA GLU A 211 3.17 18.62 -3.16
C GLU A 211 1.85 18.77 -2.40
N ILE A 212 1.93 19.25 -1.16
CA ILE A 212 0.77 19.55 -0.32
C ILE A 212 0.71 21.05 -0.07
N LYS A 213 -0.42 21.69 -0.40
CA LYS A 213 -0.62 23.14 -0.40
C LYS A 213 -1.79 23.55 0.46
#